data_AF-A0A0K8P114-F1
#
_entry.id   AF-A0A0K8P114-F1
#
_cell.length_a   1.000
_cell.length_b   1.000
_cell.length_c   1.000
_cell.angle_alpha   90.00
_cell.angle_beta   90.00
_cell.angle_gamma   90.00
#
_symmetry.space_group_name_H-M   'P 1'
#
loop_
_entity.id
_entity.type
_entity.pdbx_description
1 polymer ?
#
loop_
_entity_poly.entity_id
_entity_poly.type
_entity_poly.pdbx_seq_one_letter_code
_entity_poly.pdbx_strand_id
1 'polypeptide(L)'
;MSGPALLDLALAVEAWPAVRAFGASLWAYPLVSALHIAGFALLFGAILPVDLRLMGLARAEAVPAPTVELLRRLAASGLGLAVVSGVALWTVRASDYLANPWLWAKWVAVAIGVANALAYGRHAARRRCAGAPALDTRTARAAGTVSLASWLAAIVCGRWIAFA
;
A
#
# COMPACT_ATOMS: atom_id res chain seq x y z
N MET A 1 -4.85 -16.20 22.85
CA MET A 1 -4.52 -15.67 24.20
C MET A 1 -3.55 -14.47 24.15
N SER A 2 -3.51 -13.69 23.07
CA SER A 2 -2.60 -12.54 22.84
C SER A 2 -3.30 -11.17 22.87
N GLY A 3 -4.62 -11.15 23.12
CA GLY A 3 -5.46 -9.93 23.14
C GLY A 3 -5.07 -8.87 24.18
N PRO A 4 -4.77 -9.20 25.46
CA PRO A 4 -4.50 -8.18 26.46
C PRO A 4 -3.17 -7.45 26.20
N ALA A 5 -2.11 -8.17 25.81
CA ALA A 5 -0.79 -7.57 25.60
C ALA A 5 -0.73 -6.57 24.43
N LEU A 6 -1.45 -6.83 23.33
CA LEU A 6 -1.49 -5.90 22.20
C LEU A 6 -2.28 -4.63 22.51
N LEU A 7 -3.37 -4.76 23.29
CA LEU A 7 -4.15 -3.63 23.75
C LEU A 7 -3.34 -2.77 24.73
N ASP A 8 -2.65 -3.40 25.69
CA ASP A 8 -1.78 -2.70 26.65
C ASP A 8 -0.65 -1.93 25.93
N LEU A 9 -0.04 -2.53 24.90
CA LEU A 9 0.95 -1.86 24.07
C LEU A 9 0.37 -0.66 23.31
N ALA A 10 -0.84 -0.80 22.75
CA ALA A 10 -1.49 0.28 22.03
C ALA A 10 -1.81 1.47 22.94
N LEU A 11 -2.33 1.20 24.15
CA LEU A 11 -2.58 2.23 25.17
C LEU A 11 -1.27 2.88 25.63
N ALA A 12 -0.20 2.11 25.79
CA ALA A 12 1.11 2.66 26.14
C ALA A 12 1.67 3.60 25.06
N VAL A 13 1.47 3.28 23.78
CA VAL A 13 1.86 4.13 22.64
C VAL A 13 1.06 5.44 22.63
N GLU A 14 -0.26 5.37 22.81
CA GLU A 14 -1.13 6.56 22.91
C GLU A 14 -0.73 7.47 24.08
N ALA A 15 -0.24 6.87 25.18
CA ALA A 15 0.20 7.59 26.36
C ALA A 15 1.53 8.36 26.18
N TRP A 16 2.21 8.24 25.04
CA TRP A 16 3.45 8.99 24.80
C TRP A 16 3.15 10.50 24.63
N PRO A 17 3.87 11.39 25.33
CA PRO A 17 3.65 12.84 25.22
C PRO A 17 3.75 13.37 23.79
N ALA A 18 4.68 12.83 23.00
CA ALA A 18 4.86 13.18 21.59
C ALA A 18 3.65 12.78 20.74
N VAL A 19 3.04 11.62 21.01
CA VAL A 19 1.86 11.11 20.29
C VAL A 19 0.64 11.97 20.61
N ARG A 20 0.42 12.32 21.89
CA ARG A 20 -0.65 13.25 22.28
C ARG A 20 -0.47 14.64 21.67
N ALA A 21 0.75 15.19 21.71
CA ALA A 21 1.05 16.48 21.11
C ALA A 21 0.84 16.48 19.58
N PHE A 22 1.21 15.38 18.92
CA PHE A 22 0.97 15.19 17.50
C PHE A 22 -0.53 15.14 17.18
N GLY A 23 -1.31 14.31 17.89
CA GLY A 23 -2.76 14.19 17.70
C GLY A 23 -3.54 15.48 17.97
N ALA A 24 -3.09 16.31 18.93
CA ALA A 24 -3.68 17.60 19.25
C ALA A 24 -3.24 18.75 18.31
N SER A 25 -2.28 18.52 17.42
CA SER A 25 -1.73 19.57 16.55
C SER A 25 -2.68 19.91 15.40
N LEU A 26 -3.03 21.19 15.29
CA LEU A 26 -3.84 21.73 14.18
C LEU A 26 -3.14 21.66 12.82
N TRP A 27 -1.82 21.45 12.78
CA TRP A 27 -1.03 21.41 11.55
C TRP A 27 -0.41 20.04 11.30
N ALA A 28 0.26 19.46 12.31
CA ALA A 28 1.02 18.24 12.10
C ALA A 28 0.12 17.06 11.72
N TYR A 29 -0.98 16.85 12.44
CA TYR A 29 -1.89 15.73 12.15
C TYR A 29 -2.55 15.86 10.76
N PRO A 30 -3.13 17.02 10.37
CA PRO A 30 -3.66 17.19 9.02
C PRO A 30 -2.61 17.06 7.92
N LEU A 31 -1.39 17.58 8.11
CA LEU A 31 -0.32 17.47 7.12
C LEU A 31 0.14 16.03 6.93
N VAL A 32 0.31 15.26 8.02
CA VAL A 32 0.66 13.84 7.93
C VAL A 32 -0.48 13.03 7.30
N SER A 33 -1.74 13.38 7.57
CA SER A 33 -2.91 12.80 6.90
C SER A 33 -2.91 13.09 5.39
N ALA A 34 -2.61 14.33 5.00
CA ALA A 34 -2.47 14.70 3.59
C ALA A 34 -1.31 13.95 2.92
N LEU A 35 -0.16 13.82 3.59
CA LEU A 35 0.98 13.03 3.10
C LEU A 35 0.63 11.55 2.93
N HIS A 36 -0.18 10.98 3.83
CA HIS A 36 -0.66 9.60 3.71
C HIS A 36 -1.49 9.40 2.44
N ILE A 37 -2.43 10.31 2.19
CA ILE A 37 -3.27 10.28 0.99
C ILE A 37 -2.42 10.50 -0.26
N ALA A 38 -1.48 11.46 -0.22
CA ALA A 38 -0.57 11.72 -1.34
C ALA A 38 0.32 10.50 -1.65
N GLY A 39 0.82 9.79 -0.63
CA GLY A 39 1.56 8.54 -0.80
C GLY A 39 0.74 7.45 -1.48
N PHE A 40 -0.53 7.28 -1.06
CA PHE A 40 -1.45 6.35 -1.73
C PHE A 40 -1.78 6.77 -3.16
N ALA A 41 -2.00 8.06 -3.42
CA ALA A 41 -2.26 8.58 -4.75
C ALA A 41 -1.07 8.36 -5.69
N LEU A 42 0.16 8.61 -5.20
CA LEU A 42 1.38 8.36 -5.95
C LEU A 42 1.57 6.86 -6.24
N LEU A 43 1.36 6.02 -5.23
CA LEU A 43 1.42 4.57 -5.37
C LEU A 43 0.41 4.07 -6.41
N PHE A 44 -0.88 4.36 -6.21
CA PHE A 44 -1.96 3.89 -7.06
C PHE A 44 -1.85 4.44 -8.48
N GLY A 45 -1.54 5.73 -8.62
CA GLY A 45 -1.34 6.37 -9.92
C GLY A 45 -0.17 5.77 -10.71
N ALA A 46 0.88 5.30 -10.03
CA ALA A 46 2.02 4.69 -10.69
C ALA A 46 1.77 3.23 -11.11
N ILE A 47 1.08 2.43 -10.29
CA ILE A 47 0.79 1.02 -10.60
C ILE A 47 -0.31 0.84 -11.65
N LEU A 48 -1.32 1.71 -11.67
CA LEU A 48 -2.50 1.59 -12.53
C LEU A 48 -2.14 1.37 -14.02
N PRO A 49 -1.31 2.21 -14.68
CA PRO A 49 -0.93 2.00 -16.08
C PRO A 49 -0.13 0.71 -16.30
N VAL A 50 0.67 0.28 -15.32
CA VAL A 50 1.45 -0.97 -15.40
C VAL A 50 0.49 -2.16 -15.36
N ASP A 51 -0.44 -2.17 -14.40
CA ASP A 51 -1.40 -3.25 -14.21
C ASP A 51 -2.37 -3.37 -15.39
N LEU A 52 -2.87 -2.25 -15.93
CA LEU A 52 -3.68 -2.24 -17.15
C LEU A 52 -2.94 -2.82 -18.35
N ARG A 53 -1.63 -2.54 -18.48
CA ARG A 53 -0.78 -3.14 -19.51
C ARG A 53 -0.62 -4.64 -19.31
N LEU A 54 -0.41 -5.09 -18.07
CA LEU A 54 -0.31 -6.53 -17.74
C LEU A 54 -1.62 -7.27 -18.03
N MET A 55 -2.76 -6.61 -17.82
CA MET A 55 -4.08 -7.14 -18.13
C MET A 55 -4.37 -7.18 -19.65
N GLY A 56 -3.58 -6.48 -20.46
CA GLY A 56 -3.82 -6.29 -21.89
C GLY A 56 -4.91 -5.27 -22.21
N LEU A 57 -5.25 -4.42 -21.24
CA LEU A 57 -6.22 -3.32 -21.37
C LEU A 57 -5.56 -2.00 -21.82
N ALA A 58 -4.23 -1.92 -21.75
CA ALA A 58 -3.44 -0.82 -22.30
C ALA A 58 -2.45 -1.34 -23.35
N ARG A 59 -2.23 -0.56 -24.42
CA ARG A 59 -1.26 -0.90 -25.47
C ARG A 59 0.16 -0.92 -24.90
N ALA A 60 0.98 -1.88 -25.33
CA ALA A 60 2.36 -2.01 -24.86
C ALA A 60 3.21 -0.75 -25.13
N GLU A 61 2.99 -0.11 -26.28
CA GLU A 61 3.62 1.15 -26.70
C GLU A 61 3.28 2.34 -25.78
N ALA A 62 2.11 2.31 -25.14
CA ALA A 62 1.66 3.40 -24.27
C ALA A 62 2.44 3.45 -22.95
N VAL A 63 3.08 2.35 -22.54
CA VAL A 63 3.89 2.29 -21.32
C VAL A 63 5.20 1.57 -21.62
N PRO A 64 6.20 2.25 -22.19
CA PRO A 64 7.50 1.67 -22.52
C PRO A 64 8.25 1.10 -21.29
N ALA A 65 9.22 0.21 -21.52
CA ALA A 65 10.00 -0.39 -20.44
C ALA A 65 10.71 0.63 -19.50
N PRO A 66 11.32 1.72 -20.00
CA PRO A 66 11.88 2.77 -19.13
C PRO A 66 10.82 3.44 -18.25
N THR A 67 9.63 3.68 -18.80
CA THR A 67 8.50 4.25 -18.07
C THR A 67 8.02 3.31 -16.96
N VAL A 68 7.96 2.01 -17.21
CA VAL A 68 7.62 1.02 -16.17
C VAL A 68 8.61 1.08 -15.01
N GLU A 69 9.91 1.25 -15.27
CA GLU A 69 10.90 1.32 -14.20
C GLU A 69 10.76 2.59 -13.36
N LEU A 70 10.49 3.75 -13.98
CA LEU A 70 10.16 4.98 -13.26
C LEU A 70 8.91 4.79 -12.40
N LEU A 71 7.83 4.26 -12.98
CA LEU A 71 6.57 4.02 -12.27
C LEU A 71 6.75 3.06 -11.09
N ARG A 72 7.58 2.03 -11.22
CA ARG A 72 7.89 1.12 -10.10
C ARG A 72 8.60 1.84 -8.95
N ARG A 73 9.51 2.78 -9.25
CA ARG A 73 10.19 3.59 -8.24
C ARG A 73 9.24 4.56 -7.56
N LEU A 74 8.36 5.21 -8.33
CA LEU A 74 7.30 6.08 -7.80
C LEU A 74 6.31 5.28 -6.94
N ALA A 75 5.95 4.06 -7.35
CA ALA A 75 5.12 3.18 -6.55
C ALA A 75 5.80 2.83 -5.21
N ALA A 76 7.09 2.48 -5.24
CA ALA A 76 7.84 2.17 -4.03
C ALA A 76 7.98 3.38 -3.09
N SER A 77 8.24 4.58 -3.62
CA SER A 77 8.31 5.80 -2.81
C SER A 77 6.95 6.18 -2.22
N GLY A 78 5.87 6.08 -3.02
CA GLY A 78 4.50 6.30 -2.56
C GLY A 78 4.09 5.33 -1.45
N LEU A 79 4.43 4.05 -1.59
CA LEU A 79 4.22 3.05 -0.54
C LEU A 79 5.00 3.38 0.73
N GLY A 80 6.28 3.73 0.60
CA GLY A 80 7.11 4.13 1.75
C GLY A 80 6.51 5.33 2.49
N LEU A 81 6.10 6.36 1.76
CA LEU A 81 5.44 7.54 2.32
C LEU A 81 4.12 7.17 3.02
N ALA A 82 3.28 6.37 2.39
CA ALA A 82 2.00 5.93 2.93
C ALA A 82 2.16 5.07 4.19
N VAL A 83 3.17 4.18 4.24
CA VAL A 83 3.45 3.35 5.41
C VAL A 83 3.93 4.20 6.58
N VAL A 84 4.94 5.06 6.37
CA VAL A 84 5.51 5.90 7.43
C VAL A 84 4.45 6.83 8.03
N SER A 85 3.72 7.54 7.17
CA SER A 85 2.61 8.41 7.61
C SER A 85 1.46 7.62 8.24
N GLY A 86 1.13 6.44 7.71
CA GLY A 86 0.06 5.59 8.24
C GLY A 86 0.37 5.06 9.64
N VAL A 87 1.61 4.68 9.91
CA VAL A 87 2.08 4.32 11.25
C VAL A 87 1.96 5.50 12.19
N ALA A 88 2.39 6.70 11.77
CA ALA A 88 2.24 7.91 12.59
C ALA A 88 0.78 8.26 12.89
N LEU A 89 -0.14 8.09 11.94
CA LEU A 89 -1.58 8.32 12.17
C LEU A 89 -2.18 7.26 13.10
N TRP A 90 -1.72 6.02 12.98
CA TRP A 90 -2.18 4.90 13.80
C TRP A 90 -1.86 5.12 15.29
N THR A 91 -0.69 5.68 15.63
CA THR A 91 -0.29 5.87 17.03
C THR A 91 -1.25 6.75 17.83
N VAL A 92 -1.98 7.67 17.19
CA VAL A 92 -2.88 8.63 17.86
C VAL A 92 -4.11 7.96 18.46
N ARG A 93 -4.60 6.87 17.84
CA ARG A 93 -5.78 6.11 18.28
C ARG A 93 -5.56 4.60 18.08
N ALA A 94 -4.38 4.13 18.48
CA ALA A 94 -3.90 2.77 18.24
C ALA A 94 -4.87 1.69 18.73
N SER A 95 -5.46 1.89 19.92
CA SER A 95 -6.40 0.97 20.56
C SER A 95 -7.71 0.85 19.76
N ASP A 96 -8.30 1.97 19.38
CA ASP A 96 -9.50 2.04 18.53
C ASP A 96 -9.27 1.36 17.18
N TYR A 97 -8.10 1.61 16.60
CA TYR A 97 -7.70 1.01 15.34
C TYR A 97 -7.51 -0.50 15.40
N LEU A 98 -6.99 -1.04 16.50
CA LEU A 98 -6.87 -2.50 16.68
C LEU A 98 -8.24 -3.18 16.81
N ALA A 99 -9.23 -2.50 17.38
CA ALA A 99 -10.60 -2.99 17.46
C ALA A 99 -11.35 -2.91 16.11
N ASN A 100 -10.84 -2.15 15.14
CA ASN A 100 -11.50 -1.92 13.86
C ASN A 100 -11.17 -3.01 12.81
N PRO A 101 -12.14 -3.86 12.40
CA PRO A 101 -11.89 -4.95 11.46
C PRO A 101 -11.43 -4.45 10.07
N TRP A 102 -11.82 -3.24 9.67
CA TRP A 102 -11.42 -2.66 8.39
C TRP A 102 -9.93 -2.34 8.31
N LEU A 103 -9.28 -2.07 9.45
CA LEU A 103 -7.83 -1.90 9.46
C LEU A 103 -7.11 -3.21 9.14
N TRP A 104 -7.55 -4.32 9.74
CA TRP A 104 -7.00 -5.64 9.48
C TRP A 104 -7.19 -6.04 8.02
N ALA A 105 -8.39 -5.83 7.47
CA ALA A 105 -8.65 -6.06 6.04
C ALA A 105 -7.74 -5.21 5.14
N LYS A 106 -7.54 -3.93 5.48
CA LYS A 106 -6.61 -3.03 4.77
C LYS A 106 -5.17 -3.57 4.81
N TRP A 107 -4.68 -3.99 5.98
CA TRP A 107 -3.33 -4.52 6.13
C TRP A 107 -3.12 -5.82 5.34
N VAL A 108 -4.10 -6.73 5.36
CA VAL A 108 -4.06 -7.95 4.54
C VAL A 108 -4.02 -7.61 3.05
N ALA A 109 -4.87 -6.67 2.60
CA ALA A 109 -4.88 -6.24 1.20
C ALA A 109 -3.53 -5.62 0.79
N VAL A 110 -2.94 -4.76 1.61
CA VAL A 110 -1.60 -4.20 1.37
C VAL A 110 -0.54 -5.31 1.31
N ALA A 111 -0.57 -6.27 2.24
CA ALA A 111 0.37 -7.38 2.27
C ALA A 111 0.29 -8.24 0.99
N ILE A 112 -0.92 -8.54 0.52
CA ILE A 112 -1.16 -9.26 -0.74
C ILE A 112 -0.62 -8.45 -1.92
N GLY A 113 -0.92 -7.15 -2.00
CA GLY A 113 -0.46 -6.28 -3.08
C GLY A 113 1.07 -6.21 -3.17
N VAL A 114 1.74 -6.04 -2.04
CA VAL A 114 3.21 -6.02 -1.94
C VAL A 114 3.81 -7.38 -2.30
N ALA A 115 3.28 -8.46 -1.74
CA ALA A 115 3.76 -9.82 -2.03
C ALA A 115 3.62 -10.16 -3.52
N ASN A 116 2.48 -9.82 -4.13
CA ASN A 116 2.22 -10.00 -5.55
C ASN A 116 3.22 -9.22 -6.42
N ALA A 117 3.42 -7.92 -6.14
CA ALA A 117 4.36 -7.08 -6.89
C ALA A 117 5.81 -7.60 -6.80
N LEU A 118 6.23 -8.03 -5.61
CA LEU A 118 7.56 -8.59 -5.39
C LEU A 118 7.73 -9.96 -6.07
N ALA A 119 6.73 -10.84 -5.99
CA ALA A 119 6.76 -12.15 -6.63
C ALA A 119 6.83 -12.02 -8.15
N TYR A 120 5.94 -11.22 -8.75
CA TYR A 120 5.94 -10.96 -10.20
C TYR A 120 7.23 -10.29 -10.66
N GLY A 121 7.69 -9.25 -9.95
CA GLY A 121 8.91 -8.52 -10.26
C GLY A 121 10.16 -9.41 -10.22
N ARG A 122 10.30 -10.26 -9.19
CA ARG A 122 11.42 -11.21 -9.08
C ARG A 122 11.38 -12.28 -10.16
N HIS A 123 10.21 -12.83 -10.46
CA HIS A 123 10.09 -13.85 -11.52
C HIS A 123 10.41 -13.26 -12.90
N ALA A 124 9.90 -12.06 -13.20
CA ALA A 124 10.21 -11.36 -14.44
C ALA A 124 11.71 -11.00 -14.55
N ALA A 125 12.33 -10.54 -13.47
CA ALA A 125 13.76 -10.23 -13.44
C ALA A 125 14.62 -11.49 -13.68
N ARG A 126 14.32 -12.60 -13.01
CA ARG A 126 15.03 -13.88 -13.18
C ARG A 126 15.00 -14.37 -14.64
N ARG A 127 13.84 -14.30 -15.29
CA ARG A 127 13.72 -14.69 -16.72
C ARG A 127 14.53 -13.79 -17.63
N ARG A 128 14.52 -12.47 -17.40
CA ARG A 128 15.34 -11.52 -18.17
C ARG A 128 16.84 -11.81 -18.01
N CYS A 129 17.32 -12.06 -16.79
CA CYS A 129 18.71 -12.41 -16.53
C CYS A 129 19.12 -13.75 -17.19
N ALA A 130 18.18 -14.68 -17.30
CA ALA A 130 18.40 -15.98 -17.97
C ALA A 130 18.25 -15.92 -19.51
N GLY A 131 17.99 -14.75 -20.10
CA GLY A 131 17.67 -14.64 -21.53
C GLY A 131 16.40 -15.39 -21.94
N ALA A 132 15.54 -15.75 -20.98
CA ALA A 132 14.33 -16.52 -21.22
C ALA A 132 13.20 -15.60 -21.73
N PRO A 133 12.21 -16.17 -22.46
CA PRO A 133 11.02 -15.44 -22.85
C PRO A 133 10.32 -14.79 -21.67
N ALA A 134 9.61 -13.68 -21.93
CA ALA A 134 8.77 -13.02 -20.95
C ALA A 134 7.73 -13.98 -20.34
N LEU A 135 7.19 -13.61 -19.18
CA LEU A 135 6.10 -14.36 -18.56
C LEU A 135 4.90 -14.45 -19.50
N ASP A 136 4.20 -15.58 -19.44
CA ASP A 136 3.04 -15.81 -20.27
C ASP A 136 1.91 -14.82 -19.91
N THR A 137 1.02 -14.60 -20.89
CA THR A 137 -0.07 -13.64 -20.79
C THR A 137 -1.01 -13.93 -19.62
N ARG A 138 -1.24 -15.20 -19.25
CA ARG A 138 -2.16 -15.53 -18.15
C ARG A 138 -1.55 -15.12 -16.82
N THR A 139 -0.27 -15.43 -16.60
CA THR A 139 0.47 -15.01 -15.40
C THR A 139 0.52 -13.49 -15.27
N ALA A 140 0.79 -12.78 -16.37
CA ALA A 140 0.80 -11.31 -16.38
C ALA A 140 -0.58 -10.73 -16.01
N ARG A 141 -1.65 -11.22 -16.65
CA ARG A 141 -3.02 -10.79 -16.38
C ARG A 141 -3.45 -11.03 -14.94
N ALA A 142 -3.13 -12.22 -14.40
CA ALA A 142 -3.43 -12.56 -13.02
C ALA A 142 -2.70 -11.61 -12.05
N ALA A 143 -1.41 -11.36 -12.26
CA ALA A 143 -0.62 -10.45 -11.43
C ALA A 143 -1.19 -9.01 -11.44
N GLY A 144 -1.55 -8.49 -12.62
CA GLY A 144 -2.16 -7.16 -12.74
C GLY A 144 -3.54 -7.08 -12.05
N THR A 145 -4.35 -8.14 -12.18
CA THR A 145 -5.69 -8.20 -11.55
C THR A 145 -5.60 -8.25 -10.04
N VAL A 146 -4.75 -9.13 -9.49
CA VAL A 146 -4.52 -9.26 -8.04
C VAL A 146 -3.96 -7.96 -7.47
N SER A 147 -3.02 -7.32 -8.17
CA SER A 147 -2.48 -6.02 -7.77
C SER A 147 -3.60 -4.99 -7.68
N LEU A 148 -4.33 -4.74 -8.77
CA LEU A 148 -5.37 -3.71 -8.81
C LEU A 148 -6.47 -3.97 -7.76
N ALA A 149 -6.93 -5.21 -7.62
CA ALA A 149 -7.92 -5.59 -6.62
C ALA A 149 -7.44 -5.33 -5.19
N SER A 150 -6.18 -5.64 -4.88
CA SER A 150 -5.59 -5.45 -3.55
C SER A 150 -5.51 -3.97 -3.18
N TRP A 151 -5.07 -3.12 -4.10
CA TRP A 151 -4.94 -1.68 -3.83
C TRP A 151 -6.30 -0.98 -3.76
N LEU A 152 -7.26 -1.37 -4.61
CA LEU A 152 -8.64 -0.90 -4.50
C LEU A 152 -9.27 -1.31 -3.16
N ALA A 153 -9.08 -2.56 -2.74
CA ALA A 153 -9.56 -3.03 -1.44
C ALA A 153 -8.93 -2.24 -0.29
N ALA A 154 -7.62 -1.95 -0.34
CA ALA A 154 -6.96 -1.13 0.67
C ALA A 154 -7.50 0.30 0.75
N ILE A 155 -7.83 0.92 -0.40
CA ILE A 155 -8.45 2.25 -0.48
C ILE A 155 -9.86 2.22 0.13
N VAL A 156 -10.69 1.25 -0.27
CA VAL A 156 -12.07 1.10 0.24
C VAL A 156 -12.05 0.87 1.75
N CYS A 157 -11.25 -0.08 2.24
CA CYS A 157 -11.10 -0.32 3.68
C CYS A 157 -10.63 0.95 4.40
N GLY A 158 -9.68 1.68 3.81
CA GLY A 158 -9.22 2.97 4.34
C GLY A 158 -10.34 3.98 4.57
N ARG A 159 -11.30 4.08 3.63
CA ARG A 159 -12.44 4.99 3.75
C ARG A 159 -13.42 4.54 4.83
N TRP A 160 -13.64 3.23 4.98
CA TRP A 160 -14.56 2.64 5.95
C TRP A 160 -14.04 2.70 7.40
N ILE A 161 -12.73 2.73 7.62
CA ILE A 161 -12.14 2.94 8.97
C ILE A 161 -12.70 4.22 9.62
N ALA A 162 -12.94 5.28 8.85
CA ALA A 162 -13.46 6.54 9.37
C ALA A 162 -14.95 6.50 9.77
N PHE A 163 -15.66 5.42 9.49
CA PHE A 163 -17.10 5.27 9.74
C PHE A 163 -17.46 4.12 10.70
N ALA A 164 -16.48 3.29 11.05
CA ALA A 164 -16.65 2.12 11.89
C ALA A 164 -16.20 2.39 13.32
#